data_AF-A0A7J9KUE6-F1
#
_entry.id   AF-A0A7J9KUE6-F1
#
_cell.length_a   1.000
_cell.length_b   1.000
_cell.length_c   1.000
_cell.angle_alpha   90.00
_cell.angle_beta   90.00
_cell.angle_gamma   90.00
#
_symmetry.space_group_name_H-M   'P 1'
#
loop_
_entity.id
_entity.type
_entity.pdbx_description
1 polymer ?
#
loop_
_entity_poly.entity_id
_entity_poly.type
_entity_poly.pdbx_seq_one_letter_code
_entity_poly.pdbx_strand_id
1 'polypeptide(L)'
;MDSAYLISIFLLLSTALTTINASIHIYQNQLFNEVGNAYLLPGGSEGLAASRSSDNSVSDGRSFIRFENITFWRTQAAADEQSDKEHGTGLIQAVIFEAADRNNIGGSAYGGQRSICCTPDLAKLEGCKQGEVIRIPSSTDSKWPMVLNIYFGGNDLSTSMDNAKVPIMKTGMYNLFFIACDPKLKGTTMSGKTVWKNPDGYLPGRMAPLKKFYVYMMIAYLLLSAIWFSQYVRFWKDILLLQHCITAVIGLGLFEMILWYFDYSNFNSTGMRPVVITTWVVTVGAIRKTLSRLLILSVSMGYGVVRPTLGGLTSKVLLLGATYFLASELLDITEYVGTINDISGRARLFLVLPDAFLDAFLILWIFTSLSKTLEQLQVKRISAKLDLYRKFSNALAVAVIASVAWITFEVYFKATDPFNERWQSAWIITAFWDILSFALLCVICYLWAPSQSSQRYAYSEDVKDEFDDEEAQSLTRGQSDGDVNLVKQERNNGNAGVSDPEDDSEEDKRE
;
A
#
# COMPACT_ATOMS: atom_id res chain seq x y z
N MET A 1 -11.60 29.62 -1.14
CA MET A 1 -12.17 28.39 -1.72
C MET A 1 -11.54 27.26 -0.96
N ASP A 2 -12.22 26.88 0.09
CA ASP A 2 -11.55 26.56 1.35
C ASP A 2 -11.14 25.09 1.37
N SER A 3 -9.96 24.78 1.92
CA SER A 3 -9.51 23.39 2.11
C SER A 3 -10.57 22.53 2.81
N ALA A 4 -11.44 23.14 3.63
CA ALA A 4 -12.60 22.49 4.24
C ALA A 4 -13.63 21.98 3.21
N TYR A 5 -13.87 22.70 2.12
CA TYR A 5 -14.75 22.26 1.03
C TYR A 5 -14.12 21.13 0.21
N LEU A 6 -12.81 21.17 -0.04
CA LEU A 6 -12.10 20.07 -0.72
C LEU A 6 -12.10 18.79 0.13
N ILE A 7 -11.83 18.90 1.43
CA ILE A 7 -11.91 17.79 2.38
C ILE A 7 -13.35 17.27 2.51
N SER A 8 -14.34 18.17 2.54
CA SER A 8 -15.76 17.79 2.62
C SER A 8 -16.26 17.11 1.34
N ILE A 9 -15.85 17.59 0.16
CA ILE A 9 -16.15 16.97 -1.13
C ILE A 9 -15.46 15.61 -1.23
N PHE A 10 -14.22 15.48 -0.73
CA PHE A 10 -13.48 14.21 -0.70
C PHE A 10 -14.10 13.19 0.27
N LEU A 11 -14.52 13.63 1.47
CA LEU A 11 -15.29 12.80 2.41
C LEU A 11 -16.66 12.41 1.86
N LEU A 12 -17.31 13.27 1.07
CA LEU A 12 -18.57 12.95 0.39
C LEU A 12 -18.37 11.94 -0.75
N LEU A 13 -17.31 12.10 -1.56
CA LEU A 13 -16.95 11.16 -2.62
C LEU A 13 -16.55 9.78 -2.07
N SER A 14 -15.92 9.71 -0.90
CA SER A 14 -15.58 8.43 -0.26
C SER A 14 -16.79 7.67 0.28
N THR A 15 -17.89 8.37 0.59
CA THR A 15 -19.17 7.76 0.99
C THR A 15 -20.02 7.24 -0.19
N ALA A 16 -19.68 7.60 -1.43
CA ALA A 16 -20.40 7.16 -2.64
C ALA A 16 -19.97 5.76 -3.15
N LEU A 17 -18.92 5.17 -2.58
CA LEU A 17 -18.41 3.86 -2.97
C LEU A 17 -19.20 2.76 -2.24
N THR A 18 -20.08 2.06 -2.96
CA THR A 18 -20.85 0.94 -2.44
C THR A 18 -20.04 -0.36 -2.53
N THR A 19 -19.71 -0.93 -1.37
CA THR A 19 -19.31 -2.33 -1.10
C THR A 19 -18.31 -2.99 -2.06
N ILE A 20 -17.14 -3.35 -1.55
CA ILE A 20 -16.13 -4.08 -2.33
C ILE A 20 -16.25 -5.57 -2.09
N ASN A 21 -16.26 -6.29 -3.20
CA ASN A 21 -16.20 -7.73 -3.22
C ASN A 21 -14.86 -8.21 -2.69
N ALA A 22 -14.92 -9.04 -1.65
CA ALA A 22 -13.76 -9.72 -1.11
C ALA A 22 -14.09 -11.22 -1.03
N SER A 23 -14.20 -11.84 0.14
CA SER A 23 -14.65 -13.24 0.25
C SER A 23 -16.08 -13.51 -0.25
N ILE A 24 -16.90 -12.46 -0.32
CA ILE A 24 -18.19 -12.49 -0.97
C ILE A 24 -18.03 -11.72 -2.28
N HIS A 25 -18.23 -12.41 -3.40
CA HIS A 25 -18.18 -11.81 -4.73
C HIS A 25 -19.61 -11.61 -5.22
N ILE A 26 -20.01 -10.36 -5.38
CA ILE A 26 -21.31 -9.95 -5.93
C ILE A 26 -21.14 -9.59 -7.40
N TYR A 27 -21.92 -10.22 -8.27
CA TYR A 27 -21.95 -9.93 -9.69
C TYR A 27 -23.22 -9.14 -10.00
N GLN A 28 -23.06 -7.98 -10.62
CA GLN A 28 -24.15 -7.12 -11.08
C GLN A 28 -24.01 -6.95 -12.59
N ASN A 29 -24.83 -7.69 -13.34
CA ASN A 29 -24.88 -7.68 -14.81
C ASN A 29 -23.50 -7.75 -15.48
N GLN A 30 -22.62 -8.61 -14.97
CA GLN A 30 -21.26 -8.76 -15.48
C GLN A 30 -21.28 -9.44 -16.85
N LEU A 31 -20.60 -8.85 -17.83
CA LEU A 31 -20.53 -9.35 -19.20
C LEU A 31 -19.46 -10.43 -19.32
N PHE A 32 -19.74 -11.49 -20.08
CA PHE A 32 -18.72 -12.48 -20.43
C PHE A 32 -17.74 -11.91 -21.45
N ASN A 33 -16.45 -12.09 -21.20
CA ASN A 33 -15.38 -11.63 -22.09
C ASN A 33 -15.05 -12.68 -23.15
N GLU A 34 -14.83 -12.24 -24.38
CA GLU A 34 -14.41 -13.09 -25.49
C GLU A 34 -12.92 -13.45 -25.35
N VAL A 35 -12.61 -14.73 -25.19
CA VAL A 35 -11.24 -15.26 -25.09
C VAL A 35 -11.09 -16.39 -26.10
N GLY A 36 -10.54 -16.07 -27.27
CA GLY A 36 -10.40 -17.03 -28.36
C GLY A 36 -11.76 -17.45 -28.91
N ASN A 37 -12.08 -18.74 -28.81
CA ASN A 37 -13.34 -19.34 -29.26
C ASN A 37 -14.36 -19.59 -28.12
N ALA A 38 -14.12 -19.01 -26.95
CA ALA A 38 -14.92 -19.18 -25.74
C ALA A 38 -15.26 -17.83 -25.10
N TYR A 39 -16.34 -17.80 -24.33
CA TYR A 39 -16.72 -16.67 -23.49
C TYR A 39 -16.45 -17.02 -22.03
N LEU A 40 -15.65 -16.19 -21.35
CA LEU A 40 -15.23 -16.42 -19.97
C LEU A 40 -15.59 -15.24 -19.08
N LEU A 41 -16.08 -15.57 -17.89
CA LEU A 41 -16.29 -14.62 -16.80
C LEU A 41 -15.57 -15.14 -15.54
N PRO A 42 -14.56 -14.42 -15.00
CA PRO A 42 -13.93 -14.80 -13.74
C PRO A 42 -14.91 -14.63 -12.58
N GLY A 43 -15.13 -15.71 -11.84
CA GLY A 43 -16.02 -15.73 -10.67
C GLY A 43 -15.31 -15.38 -9.36
N GLY A 44 -13.98 -15.43 -9.30
CA GLY A 44 -13.22 -15.11 -8.09
C GLY A 44 -12.02 -16.03 -7.92
N SER A 45 -11.09 -15.61 -7.06
CA SER A 45 -9.87 -16.34 -6.75
C SER A 45 -9.50 -16.11 -5.29
N GLU A 46 -9.71 -17.12 -4.43
CA GLU A 46 -9.52 -16.97 -2.99
C GLU A 46 -8.82 -18.17 -2.33
N GLY A 47 -7.96 -17.86 -1.38
CA GLY A 47 -7.16 -18.85 -0.66
C GLY A 47 -8.03 -19.50 0.39
N LEU A 48 -8.26 -20.81 0.27
CA LEU A 48 -9.12 -21.54 1.19
C LEU A 48 -8.33 -22.62 1.93
N ALA A 49 -8.48 -22.65 3.26
CA ALA A 49 -7.97 -23.73 4.09
C ALA A 49 -8.94 -24.91 4.12
N ALA A 50 -8.42 -26.12 4.31
CA ALA A 50 -9.23 -27.32 4.47
C ALA A 50 -10.19 -27.22 5.67
N SER A 51 -11.37 -27.83 5.53
CA SER A 51 -12.35 -27.94 6.60
C SER A 51 -11.80 -28.76 7.80
N ARG A 52 -11.94 -28.22 9.01
CA ARG A 52 -11.78 -28.91 10.30
C ARG A 52 -13.16 -29.41 10.75
N SER A 53 -13.23 -30.55 11.46
CA SER A 53 -14.50 -31.21 11.82
C SER A 53 -15.51 -30.28 12.52
N SER A 54 -16.80 -30.60 12.38
CA SER A 54 -17.92 -29.69 12.62
C SER A 54 -18.18 -29.31 14.07
N ASP A 55 -18.16 -28.02 14.35
CA ASP A 55 -18.95 -27.39 15.42
C ASP A 55 -19.89 -26.35 14.81
N ASN A 56 -21.04 -26.05 15.43
CA ASN A 56 -22.05 -25.13 14.91
C ASN A 56 -21.86 -23.69 15.44
N SER A 57 -20.75 -23.04 15.10
CA SER A 57 -20.46 -21.62 15.42
C SER A 57 -20.00 -20.87 14.18
N VAL A 58 -20.01 -19.53 14.11
CA VAL A 58 -19.54 -18.82 12.88
C VAL A 58 -18.14 -19.31 12.43
N SER A 59 -17.31 -19.78 13.35
CA SER A 59 -16.12 -20.64 13.13
C SER A 59 -16.47 -22.14 13.17
N ASP A 60 -17.29 -22.63 12.24
CA ASP A 60 -17.79 -24.02 12.25
C ASP A 60 -16.70 -25.07 11.96
N GLY A 61 -15.46 -24.61 11.76
CA GLY A 61 -14.36 -25.38 11.18
C GLY A 61 -14.52 -25.64 9.67
N ARG A 62 -15.71 -25.41 9.09
CA ARG A 62 -16.03 -25.76 7.71
C ARG A 62 -15.63 -24.68 6.71
N SER A 63 -14.95 -25.10 5.66
CA SER A 63 -14.66 -24.29 4.47
C SER A 63 -15.51 -24.71 3.30
N PHE A 64 -16.06 -23.75 2.57
CA PHE A 64 -16.86 -24.02 1.39
C PHE A 64 -16.94 -22.83 0.45
N ILE A 65 -17.30 -23.13 -0.80
CA ILE A 65 -17.77 -22.17 -1.78
C ILE A 65 -19.28 -22.39 -1.94
N ARG A 66 -20.07 -21.33 -1.80
CA ARG A 66 -21.52 -21.37 -1.91
C ARG A 66 -21.99 -20.43 -3.01
N PHE A 67 -22.85 -20.93 -3.87
CA PHE A 67 -23.49 -20.16 -4.93
C PHE A 67 -24.86 -19.72 -4.42
N GLU A 68 -25.19 -18.43 -4.53
CA GLU A 68 -26.47 -17.88 -4.09
C GLU A 68 -27.09 -17.01 -5.19
N ASN A 69 -28.29 -17.39 -5.64
CA ASN A 69 -29.12 -16.64 -6.59
C ASN A 69 -28.35 -16.23 -7.85
N ILE A 70 -27.63 -17.16 -8.46
CA ILE A 70 -26.92 -16.90 -9.71
C ILE A 70 -27.86 -17.09 -10.87
N THR A 71 -28.01 -16.03 -11.66
CA THR A 71 -28.85 -15.99 -12.85
C THR A 71 -28.03 -15.49 -14.03
N PHE A 72 -28.15 -16.18 -15.14
CA PHE A 72 -27.55 -15.83 -16.42
C PHE A 72 -28.64 -15.30 -17.34
N TRP A 73 -28.32 -14.25 -18.10
CA TRP A 73 -29.21 -13.62 -19.07
C TRP A 73 -28.55 -13.66 -20.44
N ARG A 74 -29.16 -14.38 -21.38
CA ARG A 74 -28.73 -14.36 -22.78
C ARG A 74 -29.41 -13.21 -23.53
N THR A 75 -28.90 -12.88 -24.71
CA THR A 75 -29.50 -11.84 -25.55
C THR A 75 -30.83 -12.31 -26.14
N GLN A 76 -31.74 -11.37 -26.42
CA GLN A 76 -33.03 -11.66 -27.05
C GLN A 76 -32.86 -12.40 -28.39
N ALA A 77 -31.91 -11.94 -29.23
CA ALA A 77 -31.60 -12.58 -30.50
C ALA A 77 -31.18 -14.06 -30.34
N ALA A 78 -30.41 -14.37 -29.30
CA ALA A 78 -30.00 -15.74 -29.01
C ALA A 78 -31.15 -16.63 -28.50
N ALA A 79 -32.16 -16.04 -27.87
CA ALA A 79 -33.35 -16.74 -27.40
C ALA A 79 -34.34 -17.00 -28.54
N ASP A 80 -34.57 -16.01 -29.40
CA ASP A 80 -35.51 -16.08 -30.53
C ASP A 80 -35.07 -17.10 -31.60
N GLU A 81 -33.78 -17.40 -31.68
CA GLU A 81 -33.25 -18.44 -32.56
C GLU A 81 -33.55 -19.88 -32.11
N GLN A 82 -33.98 -20.09 -30.85
CA GLN A 82 -34.19 -21.42 -30.28
C GLN A 82 -35.66 -21.79 -30.18
N SER A 83 -35.95 -23.07 -30.38
CA SER A 83 -37.32 -23.57 -30.32
C SER A 83 -37.75 -23.89 -28.88
N ASP A 84 -39.01 -23.64 -28.56
CA ASP A 84 -39.61 -23.89 -27.23
C ASP A 84 -39.48 -25.35 -26.73
N LYS A 85 -39.21 -26.30 -27.63
CA LYS A 85 -39.14 -27.73 -27.34
C LYS A 85 -37.72 -28.26 -27.13
N GLU A 86 -36.68 -27.44 -27.32
CA GLU A 86 -35.31 -27.87 -27.06
C GLU A 86 -34.99 -27.81 -25.57
N HIS A 87 -34.80 -28.99 -24.97
CA HIS A 87 -34.27 -29.10 -23.61
C HIS A 87 -32.74 -29.02 -23.65
N GLY A 88 -32.17 -28.02 -22.97
CA GLY A 88 -30.73 -27.91 -22.78
C GLY A 88 -29.98 -27.05 -23.80
N THR A 89 -30.53 -25.89 -24.19
CA THR A 89 -29.84 -24.96 -25.10
C THR A 89 -28.84 -24.09 -24.33
N GLY A 90 -27.72 -23.71 -24.95
CA GLY A 90 -26.75 -22.78 -24.35
C GLY A 90 -26.11 -23.26 -23.04
N LEU A 91 -25.19 -24.23 -23.11
CA LEU A 91 -24.46 -24.71 -21.94
C LEU A 91 -23.52 -23.62 -21.37
N ILE A 92 -23.68 -23.32 -20.08
CA ILE A 92 -22.74 -22.57 -19.25
C ILE A 92 -22.14 -23.51 -18.21
N GLN A 93 -20.83 -23.52 -18.06
CA GLN A 93 -20.13 -24.33 -17.08
C GLN A 93 -19.44 -23.47 -16.04
N ALA A 94 -19.80 -23.68 -14.77
CA ALA A 94 -19.05 -23.14 -13.65
C ALA A 94 -17.95 -24.14 -13.26
N VAL A 95 -16.69 -23.73 -13.43
CA VAL A 95 -15.51 -24.57 -13.19
C VAL A 95 -14.76 -24.04 -11.98
N ILE A 96 -14.59 -24.90 -10.98
CA ILE A 96 -13.82 -24.63 -9.77
C ILE A 96 -12.56 -25.50 -9.77
N PHE A 97 -11.41 -24.89 -9.56
CA PHE A 97 -10.15 -25.60 -9.51
C PHE A 97 -9.14 -24.97 -8.56
N GLU A 98 -8.27 -25.81 -8.03
CA GLU A 98 -7.07 -25.36 -7.34
C GLU A 98 -6.03 -24.87 -8.35
N ALA A 99 -5.24 -23.84 -8.03
CA ALA A 99 -4.18 -23.33 -8.89
C ALA A 99 -3.20 -24.42 -9.37
N ALA A 100 -2.88 -25.40 -8.51
CA ALA A 100 -2.06 -26.57 -8.88
C ALA A 100 -2.71 -27.44 -9.97
N ASP A 101 -4.04 -27.52 -10.00
CA ASP A 101 -4.83 -28.25 -11.00
C ASP A 101 -5.15 -27.39 -12.24
N ARG A 102 -4.59 -26.18 -12.38
CA ARG A 102 -4.78 -25.34 -13.57
C ARG A 102 -4.40 -26.07 -14.86
N ASN A 103 -3.45 -27.01 -14.77
CA ASN A 103 -3.01 -27.84 -15.89
C ASN A 103 -3.99 -28.93 -16.29
N ASN A 104 -4.98 -29.18 -15.45
CA ASN A 104 -5.97 -30.21 -15.63
C ASN A 104 -7.26 -29.67 -16.27
N ILE A 105 -7.28 -28.39 -16.66
CA ILE A 105 -8.38 -27.73 -17.35
C ILE A 105 -7.93 -27.23 -18.71
N GLY A 106 -8.67 -27.61 -19.74
CA GLY A 106 -8.39 -27.22 -21.12
C GLY A 106 -7.28 -28.06 -21.77
N GLY A 107 -7.25 -28.03 -23.09
CA GLY A 107 -6.29 -28.74 -23.94
C GLY A 107 -5.27 -27.78 -24.55
N SER A 108 -4.26 -28.33 -25.19
CA SER A 108 -3.19 -27.58 -25.85
C SER A 108 -2.91 -28.23 -27.21
N ALA A 109 -3.92 -28.20 -28.08
CA ALA A 109 -3.84 -28.88 -29.37
C ALA A 109 -2.69 -28.37 -30.26
N TYR A 110 -2.28 -27.10 -30.06
CA TYR A 110 -1.27 -26.43 -30.89
C TYR A 110 -0.05 -25.90 -30.12
N GLY A 111 0.21 -26.41 -28.89
CA GLY A 111 1.42 -26.07 -28.12
C GLY A 111 1.52 -24.62 -27.63
N GLY A 112 0.37 -23.94 -27.47
CA GLY A 112 0.29 -22.51 -27.12
C GLY A 112 -0.69 -22.23 -25.97
N GLN A 113 -1.55 -21.22 -26.15
CA GLN A 113 -2.57 -20.86 -25.17
C GLN A 113 -3.59 -22.00 -25.02
N ARG A 114 -3.90 -22.38 -23.77
CA ARG A 114 -4.85 -23.46 -23.51
C ARG A 114 -6.23 -23.12 -24.04
N SER A 115 -6.77 -24.03 -24.82
CA SER A 115 -8.05 -23.92 -25.49
C SER A 115 -9.09 -24.77 -24.79
N ILE A 116 -10.30 -24.21 -24.66
CA ILE A 116 -11.48 -24.93 -24.22
C ILE A 116 -12.07 -25.66 -25.45
N CYS A 117 -12.75 -26.80 -25.26
CA CYS A 117 -13.28 -27.61 -26.36
C CYS A 117 -14.55 -27.02 -27.00
N CYS A 118 -14.49 -25.77 -27.45
CA CYS A 118 -15.67 -25.09 -28.00
C CYS A 118 -15.91 -25.39 -29.49
N THR A 119 -14.88 -25.79 -30.24
CA THR A 119 -14.95 -26.03 -31.68
C THR A 119 -14.85 -27.52 -32.05
N PRO A 120 -15.52 -27.96 -33.13
CA PRO A 120 -15.55 -29.37 -33.54
C PRO A 120 -14.17 -29.92 -33.91
N ASP A 121 -13.27 -29.09 -34.42
CA ASP A 121 -11.90 -29.50 -34.77
C ASP A 121 -11.08 -29.85 -33.52
N LEU A 122 -11.25 -29.05 -32.46
CA LEU A 122 -10.63 -29.31 -31.15
C LEU A 122 -11.25 -30.53 -30.47
N ALA A 123 -12.57 -30.73 -30.60
CA ALA A 123 -13.25 -31.93 -30.12
C ALA A 123 -12.66 -33.22 -30.72
N LYS A 124 -12.35 -33.20 -32.02
CA LYS A 124 -11.74 -34.33 -32.72
C LYS A 124 -10.27 -34.55 -32.36
N LEU A 125 -9.50 -33.46 -32.20
CA LEU A 125 -8.07 -33.52 -31.91
C LEU A 125 -7.75 -33.94 -30.47
N GLU A 126 -8.51 -33.41 -29.50
CA GLU A 126 -8.29 -33.64 -28.06
C GLU A 126 -9.19 -34.75 -27.50
N GLY A 127 -10.13 -35.28 -28.29
CA GLY A 127 -11.05 -36.33 -27.88
C GLY A 127 -12.10 -35.87 -26.84
N CYS A 128 -12.48 -34.59 -26.87
CA CYS A 128 -13.42 -33.98 -25.94
C CYS A 128 -14.82 -33.81 -26.54
N LYS A 129 -15.85 -33.71 -25.68
CA LYS A 129 -17.21 -33.39 -26.13
C LYS A 129 -17.28 -31.91 -26.52
N GLN A 130 -17.79 -31.65 -27.71
CA GLN A 130 -17.94 -30.28 -28.21
C GLN A 130 -18.84 -29.46 -27.28
N GLY A 131 -18.36 -28.28 -26.90
CA GLY A 131 -19.08 -27.35 -26.02
C GLY A 131 -18.82 -27.56 -24.53
N GLU A 132 -18.08 -28.60 -24.13
CA GLU A 132 -17.72 -28.88 -22.74
C GLU A 132 -16.24 -28.55 -22.45
N VAL A 133 -15.94 -28.17 -21.22
CA VAL A 133 -14.58 -27.95 -20.74
C VAL A 133 -13.87 -29.29 -20.59
N ILE A 134 -12.66 -29.38 -21.11
CA ILE A 134 -11.79 -30.55 -20.91
C ILE A 134 -11.41 -30.60 -19.43
N ARG A 135 -11.86 -31.66 -18.77
CA ARG A 135 -11.62 -31.94 -17.35
C ARG A 135 -10.73 -33.17 -17.23
N ILE A 136 -9.49 -32.95 -16.82
CA ILE A 136 -8.57 -34.01 -16.42
C ILE A 136 -8.72 -34.15 -14.88
N PRO A 137 -9.01 -35.34 -14.33
CA PRO A 137 -9.07 -35.50 -12.88
C PRO A 137 -7.72 -35.17 -12.22
N SER A 138 -7.76 -34.52 -11.06
CA SER A 138 -6.57 -34.27 -10.26
C SER A 138 -5.95 -35.60 -9.80
N SER A 139 -4.62 -35.62 -9.67
CA SER A 139 -3.88 -36.76 -9.12
C SER A 139 -4.23 -37.05 -7.66
N THR A 140 -4.73 -36.04 -6.94
CA THR A 140 -5.03 -36.12 -5.50
C THR A 140 -6.50 -36.40 -5.19
N ASP A 141 -7.44 -35.93 -6.03
CA ASP A 141 -8.86 -36.18 -5.88
C ASP A 141 -9.53 -36.26 -7.26
N SER A 142 -10.13 -37.41 -7.57
CA SER A 142 -10.79 -37.66 -8.85
C SER A 142 -12.03 -36.79 -9.07
N LYS A 143 -12.56 -36.14 -8.03
CA LYS A 143 -13.68 -35.19 -8.11
C LYS A 143 -13.24 -33.78 -8.53
N TRP A 144 -11.97 -33.43 -8.40
CA TRP A 144 -11.43 -32.14 -8.83
C TRP A 144 -10.77 -32.24 -10.20
N PRO A 145 -10.80 -31.18 -11.04
CA PRO A 145 -11.59 -29.95 -10.94
C PRO A 145 -13.09 -30.18 -10.90
N MET A 146 -13.85 -29.34 -10.20
CA MET A 146 -15.30 -29.47 -10.12
C MET A 146 -15.96 -28.67 -11.24
N VAL A 147 -16.87 -29.30 -11.99
CA VAL A 147 -17.62 -28.68 -13.09
C VAL A 147 -19.11 -28.80 -12.80
N LEU A 148 -19.81 -27.67 -12.83
CA LEU A 148 -21.26 -27.59 -12.67
C LEU A 148 -21.86 -27.10 -13.99
N ASN A 149 -22.75 -27.89 -14.57
CA ASN A 149 -23.38 -27.59 -15.86
C ASN A 149 -24.71 -26.87 -15.62
N ILE A 150 -24.90 -25.73 -16.28
CA ILE A 150 -26.11 -24.93 -16.27
C ILE A 150 -26.60 -24.82 -17.71
N TYR A 151 -27.89 -25.06 -17.93
CA TYR A 151 -28.50 -25.02 -19.26
C TYR A 151 -29.64 -23.99 -19.29
N PHE A 152 -29.87 -23.36 -20.45
CA PHE A 152 -31.11 -22.64 -20.70
C PHE A 152 -32.20 -23.62 -21.15
N GLY A 153 -33.45 -23.33 -20.76
CA GLY A 153 -34.63 -24.02 -21.27
C GLY A 153 -35.11 -23.33 -22.56
N GLY A 154 -35.29 -24.10 -23.65
CA GLY A 154 -35.96 -23.63 -24.88
C GLY A 154 -35.55 -22.22 -25.31
N ASN A 155 -36.53 -21.31 -25.33
CA ASN A 155 -36.43 -19.87 -25.65
C ASN A 155 -36.36 -18.95 -24.41
N ASP A 156 -36.11 -19.49 -23.21
CA ASP A 156 -36.05 -18.69 -21.98
C ASP A 156 -34.91 -17.66 -22.03
N LEU A 157 -35.16 -16.41 -21.65
CA LEU A 157 -34.15 -15.36 -21.64
C LEU A 157 -33.15 -15.49 -20.50
N SER A 158 -33.54 -16.17 -19.43
CA SER A 158 -32.70 -16.37 -18.26
C SER A 158 -32.74 -17.81 -17.77
N THR A 159 -31.63 -18.22 -17.16
CA THR A 159 -31.54 -19.48 -16.43
C THR A 159 -30.88 -19.21 -15.09
N SER A 160 -31.31 -19.92 -14.05
CA SER A 160 -30.75 -19.80 -12.71
C SER A 160 -30.05 -21.08 -12.32
N MET A 161 -28.91 -20.92 -11.66
CA MET A 161 -28.15 -22.01 -11.08
C MET A 161 -28.75 -22.40 -9.72
N ASP A 162 -28.87 -23.70 -9.46
CA ASP A 162 -29.26 -24.18 -8.14
C ASP A 162 -28.25 -23.73 -7.08
N ASN A 163 -28.75 -23.43 -5.87
CA ASN A 163 -27.91 -23.07 -4.74
C ASN A 163 -27.04 -24.26 -4.32
N ALA A 164 -25.83 -24.32 -4.87
CA ALA A 164 -24.86 -25.37 -4.60
C ALA A 164 -23.87 -24.95 -3.50
N LYS A 165 -23.45 -25.93 -2.70
CA LYS A 165 -22.41 -25.76 -1.68
C LYS A 165 -21.31 -26.80 -1.92
N VAL A 166 -20.12 -26.31 -2.22
CA VAL A 166 -18.93 -27.12 -2.50
C VAL A 166 -18.02 -27.11 -1.28
N PRO A 167 -17.88 -28.23 -0.54
CA PRO A 167 -16.98 -28.30 0.61
C PRO A 167 -15.51 -28.35 0.16
N ILE A 168 -14.64 -27.66 0.91
CA ILE A 168 -13.20 -27.64 0.65
C ILE A 168 -12.49 -28.56 1.65
N MET A 169 -11.86 -29.61 1.11
CA MET A 169 -11.15 -30.63 1.89
C MET A 169 -9.64 -30.48 1.85
N LYS A 170 -9.11 -29.73 0.88
CA LYS A 170 -7.68 -29.48 0.70
C LYS A 170 -7.42 -27.98 0.81
N THR A 171 -6.32 -27.61 1.47
CA THR A 171 -5.89 -26.21 1.52
C THR A 171 -5.24 -25.84 0.20
N GLY A 172 -5.69 -24.76 -0.44
CA GLY A 172 -5.20 -24.37 -1.75
C GLY A 172 -5.72 -23.01 -2.20
N MET A 173 -5.20 -22.56 -3.33
CA MET A 173 -5.63 -21.34 -4.00
C MET A 173 -6.74 -21.72 -5.00
N TYR A 174 -7.99 -21.42 -4.70
CA TYR A 174 -9.13 -21.85 -5.52
C TYR A 174 -9.57 -20.74 -6.46
N ASN A 175 -9.84 -21.11 -7.71
CA ASN A 175 -10.31 -20.24 -8.77
C ASN A 175 -11.67 -20.71 -9.27
N LEU A 176 -12.54 -19.75 -9.61
CA LEU A 176 -13.84 -20.00 -10.21
C LEU A 176 -13.93 -19.28 -11.56
N PHE A 177 -14.33 -20.00 -12.60
CA PHE A 177 -14.62 -19.43 -13.91
C PHE A 177 -16.00 -19.90 -14.39
N PHE A 178 -16.75 -18.98 -14.98
CA PHE A 178 -17.94 -19.30 -15.77
C PHE A 178 -17.53 -19.29 -17.23
N ILE A 179 -17.83 -20.39 -17.94
CA ILE A 179 -17.38 -20.63 -19.30
C ILE A 179 -18.60 -20.95 -20.16
N ALA A 180 -18.71 -20.29 -21.30
CA ALA A 180 -19.69 -20.60 -22.33
C ALA A 180 -18.98 -20.79 -23.67
N CYS A 181 -19.27 -21.89 -24.35
CA CYS A 181 -18.69 -22.22 -25.65
C CYS A 181 -19.61 -21.95 -26.84
N ASP A 182 -20.92 -21.78 -26.59
CA ASP A 182 -21.89 -21.57 -27.65
C ASP A 182 -21.73 -20.16 -28.23
N PRO A 183 -21.41 -20.01 -29.54
CA PRO A 183 -21.31 -18.70 -30.19
C PRO A 183 -22.57 -17.83 -29.99
N LYS A 184 -23.74 -18.46 -29.87
CA LYS A 184 -25.03 -17.79 -29.66
C LYS A 184 -25.12 -17.11 -28.29
N LEU A 185 -24.33 -17.53 -27.30
CA LEU A 185 -24.29 -16.90 -25.98
C LEU A 185 -23.43 -15.63 -25.94
N LYS A 186 -23.07 -15.06 -27.10
CA LYS A 186 -22.42 -13.76 -27.16
C LYS A 186 -23.27 -12.68 -26.49
N GLY A 187 -22.64 -11.92 -25.60
CA GLY A 187 -23.31 -10.85 -24.85
C GLY A 187 -24.11 -11.34 -23.64
N THR A 188 -23.92 -12.59 -23.20
CA THR A 188 -24.54 -13.09 -21.96
C THR A 188 -24.03 -12.29 -20.76
N THR A 189 -24.94 -11.99 -19.83
CA THR A 189 -24.63 -11.32 -18.56
C THR A 189 -24.97 -12.20 -17.36
N MET A 190 -24.24 -12.00 -16.26
CA MET A 190 -24.42 -12.74 -15.01
C MET A 190 -24.74 -11.79 -13.86
N SER A 191 -25.71 -12.19 -13.04
CA SER A 191 -26.02 -11.56 -11.76
C SER A 191 -26.13 -12.61 -10.66
N GLY A 192 -25.76 -12.25 -9.43
CA GLY A 192 -25.83 -13.14 -8.27
C GLY A 192 -24.66 -12.93 -7.30
N LYS A 193 -24.40 -13.89 -6.41
CA LYS A 193 -23.20 -13.84 -5.56
C LYS A 193 -22.62 -15.22 -5.26
N THR A 194 -21.31 -15.25 -5.02
CA THR A 194 -20.63 -16.41 -4.42
C THR A 194 -20.05 -16.05 -3.07
N VAL A 195 -20.14 -16.99 -2.13
CA VAL A 195 -19.66 -16.83 -0.76
C VAL A 195 -18.57 -17.86 -0.49
N TRP A 196 -17.38 -17.38 -0.18
CA TRP A 196 -16.19 -18.18 0.07
C TRP A 196 -15.87 -18.09 1.57
N LYS A 197 -16.00 -19.22 2.28
CA LYS A 197 -15.80 -19.29 3.74
C LYS A 197 -14.58 -20.14 4.07
N ASN A 198 -13.75 -19.62 4.97
CA ASN A 198 -12.62 -20.32 5.60
C ASN A 198 -13.02 -20.89 6.98
N PRO A 199 -12.21 -21.77 7.60
CA PRO A 199 -12.57 -22.39 8.89
C PRO A 199 -12.71 -21.35 10.02
N ASP A 200 -11.88 -20.32 9.98
CA ASP A 200 -11.78 -19.27 11.00
C ASP A 200 -12.73 -18.08 10.74
N GLY A 201 -13.51 -18.12 9.65
CA GLY A 201 -14.46 -17.07 9.26
C GLY A 201 -14.43 -16.78 7.76
N TYR A 202 -14.90 -15.60 7.36
CA TYR A 202 -14.97 -15.19 5.96
C TYR A 202 -13.69 -14.52 5.46
N LEU A 203 -12.66 -14.31 6.29
CA LEU A 203 -11.47 -13.62 5.82
C LEU A 203 -10.73 -14.45 4.73
N PRO A 204 -10.36 -13.82 3.58
CA PRO A 204 -9.49 -14.44 2.58
C PRO A 204 -8.26 -15.11 3.18
N GLY A 205 -7.92 -16.32 2.74
CA GLY A 205 -6.80 -17.06 3.31
C GLY A 205 -5.48 -16.30 3.22
N ARG A 206 -5.28 -15.54 2.13
CA ARG A 206 -4.10 -14.69 1.93
C ARG A 206 -3.92 -13.62 3.02
N MET A 207 -5.03 -13.13 3.58
CA MET A 207 -5.06 -12.09 4.60
C MET A 207 -5.27 -12.65 6.01
N ALA A 208 -5.66 -13.92 6.15
CA ALA A 208 -5.96 -14.52 7.44
C ALA A 208 -4.85 -14.35 8.50
N PRO A 209 -3.55 -14.51 8.16
CA PRO A 209 -2.47 -14.28 9.12
C PRO A 209 -2.32 -12.81 9.56
N LEU A 210 -2.69 -11.85 8.72
CA LEU A 210 -2.56 -10.41 9.02
C LEU A 210 -3.38 -10.04 10.27
N LYS A 211 -4.56 -10.62 10.45
CA LYS A 211 -5.39 -10.38 11.65
C LYS A 211 -4.60 -10.66 12.94
N LYS A 212 -3.83 -11.75 12.99
CA LYS A 212 -2.99 -12.09 14.16
C LYS A 212 -1.76 -11.20 14.23
N PHE A 213 -1.13 -10.91 13.09
CA PHE A 213 0.02 -10.01 13.00
C PHE A 213 -0.27 -8.63 13.62
N TYR A 214 -1.41 -8.01 13.30
CA TYR A 214 -1.79 -6.71 13.85
C TYR A 214 -2.01 -6.74 15.37
N VAL A 215 -2.42 -7.89 15.95
CA VAL A 215 -2.48 -8.04 17.42
C VAL A 215 -1.07 -8.04 18.03
N TYR A 216 -0.12 -8.76 17.43
CA TYR A 216 1.27 -8.73 17.91
C TYR A 216 1.89 -7.35 17.79
N MET A 217 1.64 -6.65 16.67
CA MET A 217 2.09 -5.27 16.48
C MET A 217 1.43 -4.32 17.49
N MET A 218 0.13 -4.47 17.75
CA MET A 218 -0.58 -3.69 18.78
C MET A 218 0.09 -3.87 20.16
N ILE A 219 0.42 -5.10 20.56
CA ILE A 219 1.15 -5.36 21.82
C ILE A 219 2.53 -4.69 21.79
N ALA A 220 3.27 -4.78 20.68
CA ALA A 220 4.58 -4.14 20.54
C ALA A 220 4.49 -2.60 20.66
N TYR A 221 3.51 -1.97 20.02
CA TYR A 221 3.24 -0.53 20.14
C TYR A 221 2.77 -0.14 21.55
N LEU A 222 1.98 -0.99 22.23
CA LEU A 222 1.59 -0.76 23.63
C LEU A 222 2.82 -0.76 24.55
N LEU A 223 3.73 -1.72 24.38
CA LEU A 223 4.97 -1.78 25.16
C LEU A 223 5.86 -0.56 24.89
N LEU A 224 6.06 -0.20 23.61
CA LEU A 224 6.83 0.99 23.24
C LEU A 224 6.22 2.27 23.81
N SER A 225 4.89 2.41 23.71
CA SER A 225 4.14 3.54 24.26
C SER A 225 4.27 3.63 25.78
N ALA A 226 4.17 2.51 26.49
CA ALA A 226 4.34 2.49 27.95
C ALA A 226 5.76 2.91 28.39
N ILE A 227 6.79 2.39 27.71
CA ILE A 227 8.20 2.75 27.97
C ILE A 227 8.43 4.24 27.70
N TRP A 228 7.97 4.73 26.54
CA TRP A 228 8.10 6.13 26.14
C TRP A 228 7.33 7.06 27.08
N PHE A 229 6.09 6.72 27.41
CA PHE A 229 5.24 7.52 28.30
C PHE A 229 5.83 7.63 29.71
N SER A 230 6.43 6.56 30.24
CA SER A 230 7.13 6.58 31.53
C SER A 230 8.30 7.58 31.52
N GLN A 231 9.13 7.54 30.47
CA GLN A 231 10.24 8.47 30.28
C GLN A 231 9.73 9.90 30.05
N TYR A 232 8.66 10.07 29.28
CA TYR A 232 8.00 11.33 29.02
C TYR A 232 7.59 11.94 30.37
N VAL A 233 6.72 11.30 31.15
CA VAL A 233 6.22 11.76 32.48
C VAL A 233 7.35 12.10 33.44
N ARG A 234 8.41 11.29 33.50
CA ARG A 234 9.56 11.55 34.36
C ARG A 234 10.25 12.89 34.08
N PHE A 235 10.21 13.37 32.85
CA PHE A 235 10.86 14.60 32.39
C PHE A 235 9.85 15.63 31.85
N TRP A 236 8.59 15.63 32.33
CA TRP A 236 7.50 16.48 31.79
C TRP A 236 7.78 17.98 31.76
N LYS A 237 8.58 18.48 32.70
CA LYS A 237 8.87 19.91 32.81
C LYS A 237 9.76 20.44 31.69
N ASP A 238 10.42 19.54 30.97
CA ASP A 238 11.63 19.81 30.19
C ASP A 238 11.54 19.26 28.75
N ILE A 239 10.31 19.09 28.22
CA ILE A 239 10.06 18.41 26.95
C ILE A 239 10.24 19.34 25.74
N LEU A 240 11.00 18.89 24.75
CA LEU A 240 11.18 19.56 23.45
C LEU A 240 9.99 19.32 22.50
N LEU A 241 9.73 20.24 21.57
CA LEU A 241 8.64 20.06 20.57
C LEU A 241 8.81 18.77 19.76
N LEU A 242 10.05 18.39 19.43
CA LEU A 242 10.35 17.14 18.74
C LEU A 242 9.81 15.90 19.48
N GLN A 243 9.92 15.87 20.82
CA GLN A 243 9.43 14.76 21.62
C GLN A 243 7.89 14.69 21.62
N HIS A 244 7.19 15.81 21.48
CA HIS A 244 5.74 15.82 21.29
C HIS A 244 5.36 15.17 19.96
N CYS A 245 6.10 15.47 18.88
CA CYS A 245 5.89 14.83 17.59
C CYS A 245 6.16 13.32 17.66
N ILE A 246 7.21 12.88 18.35
CA ILE A 246 7.49 11.45 18.56
C ILE A 246 6.32 10.79 19.31
N THR A 247 5.85 11.39 20.41
CA THR A 247 4.69 10.89 21.17
C THR A 247 3.44 10.77 20.28
N ALA A 248 3.17 11.78 19.43
CA ALA A 248 2.04 11.74 18.50
C ALA A 248 2.16 10.59 17.49
N VAL A 249 3.36 10.36 16.92
CA VAL A 249 3.61 9.25 15.98
C VAL A 249 3.42 7.88 16.66
N ILE A 250 3.89 7.71 17.90
CA ILE A 250 3.69 6.47 18.67
C ILE A 250 2.18 6.24 18.93
N GLY A 251 1.47 7.28 19.37
CA GLY A 251 0.03 7.20 19.63
C GLY A 251 -0.77 6.86 18.38
N LEU A 252 -0.45 7.50 17.25
CA LEU A 252 -1.06 7.19 15.95
C LEU A 252 -0.74 5.78 15.48
N GLY A 253 0.49 5.30 15.69
CA GLY A 253 0.87 3.91 15.41
C GLY A 253 0.04 2.90 16.19
N LEU A 254 -0.12 3.11 17.50
CA LEU A 254 -0.98 2.26 18.32
C LEU A 254 -2.44 2.30 17.84
N PHE A 255 -2.97 3.50 17.58
CA PHE A 255 -4.34 3.67 17.14
C PHE A 255 -4.61 3.01 15.78
N GLU A 256 -3.67 3.13 14.83
CA GLU A 256 -3.75 2.47 13.54
C GLU A 256 -3.75 0.93 13.68
N MET A 257 -2.89 0.33 14.51
CA MET A 257 -2.88 -1.12 14.72
C MET A 257 -4.21 -1.63 15.28
N ILE A 258 -4.83 -0.84 16.18
CA ILE A 258 -6.16 -1.14 16.72
C ILE A 258 -7.22 -1.09 15.62
N LEU A 259 -7.20 -0.04 14.78
CA LEU A 259 -8.15 0.11 13.67
C LEU A 259 -8.01 -1.03 12.64
N TRP A 260 -6.79 -1.42 12.27
CA TRP A 260 -6.56 -2.57 11.40
C TRP A 260 -7.11 -3.87 12.00
N TYR A 261 -6.88 -4.11 13.29
CA TYR A 261 -7.46 -5.27 13.95
C TYR A 261 -8.99 -5.29 13.89
N PHE A 262 -9.65 -4.15 14.15
CA PHE A 262 -11.10 -4.03 14.06
C PHE A 262 -11.61 -4.22 12.64
N ASP A 263 -10.93 -3.65 11.64
CA ASP A 263 -11.29 -3.82 10.24
C ASP A 263 -11.20 -5.30 9.82
N TYR A 264 -10.08 -5.98 10.09
CA TYR A 264 -9.94 -7.41 9.79
C TYR A 264 -10.91 -8.29 10.59
N SER A 265 -11.24 -7.91 11.83
CA SER A 265 -12.21 -8.65 12.65
C SER A 265 -13.64 -8.52 12.14
N ASN A 266 -14.03 -7.30 11.75
CA ASN A 266 -15.32 -7.04 11.12
C ASN A 266 -15.40 -7.78 9.78
N PHE A 267 -14.37 -7.65 8.94
CA PHE A 267 -14.31 -8.30 7.65
C PHE A 267 -14.36 -9.84 7.76
N ASN A 268 -13.69 -10.44 8.74
CA ASN A 268 -13.80 -11.88 9.00
C ASN A 268 -15.22 -12.33 9.39
N SER A 269 -16.02 -11.44 9.98
CA SER A 269 -17.36 -11.77 10.47
C SER A 269 -18.44 -11.54 9.41
N THR A 270 -18.32 -10.48 8.62
CA THR A 270 -19.31 -10.09 7.61
C THR A 270 -19.00 -10.65 6.21
N GLY A 271 -17.73 -10.94 5.92
CA GLY A 271 -17.25 -11.38 4.61
C GLY A 271 -17.26 -10.29 3.53
N MET A 272 -17.55 -9.05 3.92
CA MET A 272 -17.49 -7.87 3.07
C MET A 272 -16.67 -6.81 3.78
N ARG A 273 -15.94 -6.01 3.00
CA ARG A 273 -15.14 -4.94 3.57
C ARG A 273 -15.96 -3.64 3.64
N PRO A 274 -16.27 -3.11 4.84
CA PRO A 274 -17.05 -1.90 4.98
C PRO A 274 -16.23 -0.69 4.55
N VAL A 275 -16.60 -0.11 3.40
CA VAL A 275 -15.90 1.00 2.74
C VAL A 275 -15.58 2.14 3.72
N VAL A 276 -16.57 2.64 4.45
CA VAL A 276 -16.39 3.78 5.36
C VAL A 276 -15.34 3.50 6.44
N ILE A 277 -15.41 2.34 7.08
CA ILE A 277 -14.49 1.98 8.17
C ILE A 277 -13.08 1.82 7.61
N THR A 278 -12.95 1.11 6.49
CA THR A 278 -11.66 0.91 5.83
C THR A 278 -11.05 2.24 5.39
N THR A 279 -11.84 3.18 4.85
CA THR A 279 -11.38 4.54 4.50
C THR A 279 -10.79 5.25 5.71
N TRP A 280 -11.47 5.24 6.87
CA TRP A 280 -10.91 5.82 8.09
C TRP A 280 -9.61 5.15 8.54
N VAL A 281 -9.53 3.83 8.45
CA VAL A 281 -8.31 3.07 8.80
C VAL A 281 -7.14 3.51 7.92
N VAL A 282 -7.34 3.60 6.60
CA VAL A 282 -6.27 4.00 5.67
C VAL A 282 -5.89 5.47 5.80
N THR A 283 -6.85 6.37 6.05
CA THR A 283 -6.56 7.80 6.29
C THR A 283 -5.67 7.97 7.53
N VAL A 284 -5.97 7.28 8.64
CA VAL A 284 -5.11 7.31 9.84
C VAL A 284 -3.71 6.78 9.53
N GLY A 285 -3.62 5.71 8.74
CA GLY A 285 -2.34 5.17 8.25
C GLY A 285 -1.55 6.19 7.42
N ALA A 286 -2.20 6.88 6.47
CA ALA A 286 -1.59 7.92 5.64
C ALA A 286 -1.10 9.12 6.48
N ILE A 287 -1.88 9.54 7.49
CA ILE A 287 -1.47 10.59 8.45
C ILE A 287 -0.20 10.14 9.19
N ARG A 288 -0.17 8.91 9.73
CA ARG A 288 1.00 8.39 10.44
C ARG A 288 2.22 8.31 9.53
N LYS A 289 2.09 7.76 8.32
CA LYS A 289 3.17 7.67 7.33
C LYS A 289 3.76 9.06 7.06
N THR A 290 2.89 10.04 6.81
CA THR A 290 3.28 11.44 6.56
C THR A 290 4.02 12.04 7.75
N LEU A 291 3.45 11.98 8.95
CA LEU A 291 4.07 12.54 10.15
C LEU A 291 5.40 11.87 10.48
N SER A 292 5.52 10.56 10.27
CA SER A 292 6.77 9.82 10.49
C SER A 292 7.87 10.30 9.56
N ARG A 293 7.57 10.51 8.27
CA ARG A 293 8.54 10.98 7.28
C ARG A 293 8.93 12.43 7.49
N LEU A 294 7.96 13.29 7.81
CA LEU A 294 8.22 14.68 8.19
C LEU A 294 9.07 14.78 9.46
N LEU A 295 8.85 13.88 10.42
CA LEU A 295 9.65 13.80 11.63
C LEU A 295 11.09 13.42 11.31
N ILE A 296 11.31 12.37 10.50
CA ILE A 296 12.65 11.94 10.06
C ILE A 296 13.36 13.08 9.31
N LEU A 297 12.66 13.76 8.40
CA LEU A 297 13.20 14.91 7.67
C LEU A 297 13.57 16.06 8.62
N SER A 298 12.66 16.44 9.52
CA SER A 298 12.89 17.54 10.47
C SER A 298 14.08 17.25 11.39
N VAL A 299 14.21 16.02 11.88
CA VAL A 299 15.36 15.57 12.67
C VAL A 299 16.66 15.65 11.88
N SER A 300 16.62 15.23 10.61
CA SER A 300 17.78 15.25 9.71
C SER A 300 18.25 16.66 9.36
N MET A 301 17.35 17.64 9.41
CA MET A 301 17.64 19.07 9.25
C MET A 301 18.13 19.73 10.56
N GLY A 302 18.24 18.99 11.66
CA GLY A 302 18.69 19.52 12.94
C GLY A 302 17.61 20.17 13.80
N TYR A 303 16.32 19.99 13.47
CA TYR A 303 15.23 20.62 14.23
C TYR A 303 15.16 20.13 15.67
N GLY A 304 15.06 21.07 16.63
CA GLY A 304 14.96 20.79 18.06
C GLY A 304 16.29 20.51 18.77
N VAL A 305 17.39 20.27 18.04
CA VAL A 305 18.74 20.01 18.61
C VAL A 305 19.78 21.03 18.15
N VAL A 306 19.65 21.54 16.92
CA VAL A 306 20.57 22.49 16.28
C VAL A 306 19.85 23.79 15.92
N ARG A 307 18.57 23.74 15.51
CA ARG A 307 17.76 24.93 15.23
C ARG A 307 16.44 24.96 16.04
N PRO A 308 16.07 26.10 16.66
CA PRO A 308 14.83 26.24 17.41
C PRO A 308 13.59 26.40 16.51
N THR A 309 13.74 26.90 15.28
CA THR A 309 12.68 27.06 14.28
C THR A 309 13.21 26.76 12.88
N LEU A 310 12.39 26.18 11.99
CA LEU A 310 12.74 25.93 10.59
C LEU A 310 12.52 27.18 9.68
N GLY A 311 12.19 28.35 10.23
CA GLY A 311 11.96 29.58 9.46
C GLY A 311 11.02 29.39 8.25
N GLY A 312 11.36 29.99 7.10
CA GLY A 312 10.63 29.83 5.83
C GLY A 312 10.68 28.43 5.23
N LEU A 313 11.57 27.56 5.73
CA LEU A 313 11.69 26.16 5.31
C LEU A 313 10.53 25.31 5.83
N THR A 314 9.92 25.71 6.95
CA THR A 314 8.72 25.08 7.53
C THR A 314 7.57 25.03 6.52
N SER A 315 7.37 26.10 5.75
CA SER A 315 6.31 26.17 4.74
C SER A 315 6.55 25.19 3.60
N LYS A 316 7.81 25.02 3.17
CA LYS A 316 8.18 24.04 2.12
C LYS A 316 7.99 22.60 2.61
N VAL A 317 8.41 22.32 3.84
CA VAL A 317 8.23 20.98 4.47
C VAL A 317 6.75 20.67 4.67
N LEU A 318 5.94 21.64 5.08
CA LEU A 318 4.49 21.48 5.24
C LEU A 318 3.79 21.24 3.89
N LEU A 319 4.17 21.99 2.85
CA LEU A 319 3.65 21.80 1.49
C LEU A 319 3.98 20.40 0.97
N LEU A 320 5.23 19.97 1.14
CA LEU A 320 5.67 18.62 0.77
C LEU A 320 4.88 17.55 1.53
N GLY A 321 4.70 17.75 2.84
CA GLY A 321 3.89 16.87 3.69
C GLY A 321 2.45 16.76 3.22
N ALA A 322 1.81 17.88 2.87
CA ALA A 322 0.45 17.89 2.35
C ALA A 322 0.35 17.16 1.00
N THR A 323 1.30 17.38 0.08
CA THR A 323 1.33 16.67 -1.21
C THR A 323 1.55 15.17 -1.04
N TYR A 324 2.44 14.78 -0.11
CA TYR A 324 2.70 13.38 0.19
C TYR A 324 1.48 12.71 0.83
N PHE A 325 0.84 13.36 1.79
CA PHE A 325 -0.38 12.86 2.41
C PHE A 325 -1.48 12.59 1.38
N LEU A 326 -1.74 13.53 0.47
CA LEU A 326 -2.76 13.38 -0.56
C LEU A 326 -2.44 12.24 -1.54
N ALA A 327 -1.18 12.11 -1.94
CA ALA A 327 -0.74 11.03 -2.83
C ALA A 327 -0.89 9.65 -2.15
N SER A 328 -0.40 9.53 -0.90
CA SER A 328 -0.49 8.30 -0.11
C SER A 328 -1.93 7.92 0.20
N GLU A 329 -2.79 8.88 0.57
CA GLU A 329 -4.19 8.62 0.88
C GLU A 329 -4.95 8.12 -0.36
N LEU A 330 -4.74 8.76 -1.52
CA LEU A 330 -5.39 8.35 -2.77
C LEU A 330 -4.95 6.94 -3.21
N LEU A 331 -3.67 6.63 -3.03
CA LEU A 331 -3.13 5.30 -3.30
C LEU A 331 -3.71 4.25 -2.35
N ASP A 332 -3.67 4.52 -1.04
CA ASP A 332 -4.16 3.58 -0.01
C ASP A 332 -5.67 3.33 -0.15
N ILE A 333 -6.48 4.37 -0.40
CA ILE A 333 -7.91 4.20 -0.69
C ILE A 333 -8.09 3.34 -1.94
N THR A 334 -7.35 3.60 -3.01
CA THR A 334 -7.50 2.80 -4.24
C THR A 334 -7.08 1.34 -4.04
N GLU A 335 -6.04 1.06 -3.24
CA GLU A 335 -5.57 -0.29 -2.99
C GLU A 335 -6.50 -1.09 -2.07
N TYR A 336 -7.03 -0.45 -1.03
CA TYR A 336 -7.81 -1.12 0.02
C TYR A 336 -9.32 -1.02 -0.17
N VAL A 337 -9.77 -0.03 -0.94
CA VAL A 337 -11.18 0.28 -1.24
C VAL A 337 -11.50 0.13 -2.75
N GLY A 338 -10.51 0.09 -3.64
CA GLY A 338 -10.77 -0.03 -5.08
C GLY A 338 -11.37 -1.38 -5.47
N THR A 339 -12.43 -1.35 -6.29
CA THR A 339 -12.99 -2.55 -6.92
C THR A 339 -12.03 -3.10 -7.96
N ILE A 340 -11.79 -4.42 -7.93
CA ILE A 340 -10.89 -5.14 -8.85
C ILE A 340 -11.35 -5.04 -10.31
N ASN A 341 -12.59 -4.61 -10.58
CA ASN A 341 -13.19 -4.71 -11.92
C ASN A 341 -13.25 -3.39 -12.72
N ASP A 342 -13.17 -2.20 -12.10
CA ASP A 342 -13.36 -0.93 -12.83
C ASP A 342 -12.10 -0.05 -12.96
N ILE A 343 -11.04 -0.34 -12.20
CA ILE A 343 -9.79 0.42 -12.29
C ILE A 343 -8.82 -0.36 -13.18
N SER A 344 -8.74 0.06 -14.46
CA SER A 344 -7.70 -0.41 -15.38
C SER A 344 -6.35 -0.42 -14.68
N GLY A 345 -5.56 -1.50 -14.81
CA GLY A 345 -4.21 -1.56 -14.24
C GLY A 345 -3.32 -0.36 -14.61
N ARG A 346 -3.66 0.34 -15.70
CA ARG A 346 -3.06 1.63 -16.08
C ARG A 346 -3.35 2.76 -15.09
N ALA A 347 -4.59 2.89 -14.60
CA ALA A 347 -4.97 3.88 -13.60
C ALA A 347 -4.26 3.65 -12.26
N ARG A 348 -4.04 2.39 -11.87
CA ARG A 348 -3.23 2.06 -10.69
C ARG A 348 -1.77 2.54 -10.83
N LEU A 349 -1.17 2.37 -12.00
CA LEU A 349 0.20 2.85 -12.27
C LEU A 349 0.29 4.38 -12.12
N PHE A 350 -0.74 5.13 -12.54
CA PHE A 350 -0.79 6.58 -12.37
C PHE A 350 -0.81 7.05 -10.90
N LEU A 351 -1.24 6.21 -9.96
CA LEU A 351 -1.24 6.52 -8.52
C LEU A 351 0.05 6.08 -7.82
N VAL A 352 0.59 4.92 -8.21
CA VAL A 352 1.81 4.37 -7.60
C VAL A 352 3.05 5.19 -7.98
N LEU A 353 3.14 5.67 -9.22
CA LEU A 353 4.33 6.38 -9.69
C LEU A 353 4.61 7.71 -8.96
N PRO A 354 3.63 8.61 -8.74
CA PRO A 354 3.86 9.84 -8.00
C PRO A 354 4.26 9.60 -6.54
N ASP A 355 3.63 8.64 -5.87
CA ASP A 355 3.96 8.27 -4.48
C ASP A 355 5.41 7.77 -4.37
N ALA A 356 5.81 6.83 -5.24
CA ALA A 356 7.19 6.32 -5.28
C ALA A 356 8.23 7.41 -5.60
N PHE A 357 7.88 8.40 -6.45
CA PHE A 357 8.75 9.53 -6.72
C PHE A 357 8.93 10.43 -5.50
N LEU A 358 7.83 10.72 -4.78
CA LEU A 358 7.87 11.51 -3.53
C LEU A 358 8.69 10.78 -2.45
N ASP A 359 8.58 9.46 -2.36
CA ASP A 359 9.40 8.63 -1.46
C ASP A 359 10.88 8.76 -1.76
N ALA A 360 11.27 8.60 -3.03
CA ALA A 360 12.66 8.73 -3.46
C ALA A 360 13.19 10.15 -3.19
N PHE A 361 12.40 11.18 -3.51
CA PHE A 361 12.76 12.57 -3.26
C PHE A 361 12.94 12.86 -1.77
N LEU A 362 12.02 12.39 -0.91
CA LEU A 362 12.12 12.52 0.54
C LEU A 362 13.40 11.87 1.08
N ILE A 363 13.71 10.65 0.64
CA ILE A 363 14.92 9.93 1.08
C ILE A 363 16.19 10.71 0.69
N LEU A 364 16.28 11.19 -0.56
CA LEU A 364 17.42 12.00 -1.01
C LEU A 364 17.58 13.28 -0.20
N TRP A 365 16.47 13.96 0.09
CA TRP A 365 16.51 15.17 0.91
C TRP A 365 16.94 14.86 2.34
N ILE A 366 16.42 13.78 2.95
CA ILE A 366 16.81 13.34 4.29
C ILE A 366 18.33 13.13 4.37
N PHE A 367 18.94 12.36 3.46
CA PHE A 367 20.39 12.14 3.48
C PHE A 367 21.18 13.41 3.18
N THR A 368 20.73 14.25 2.25
CA THR A 368 21.41 15.51 1.94
C THR A 368 21.42 16.46 3.14
N SER A 369 20.29 16.60 3.83
CA SER A 369 20.17 17.40 5.06
C SER A 369 21.01 16.81 6.19
N LEU A 370 21.01 15.48 6.32
CA LEU A 370 21.78 14.78 7.33
C LEU A 370 23.29 14.95 7.14
N SER A 371 23.78 14.84 5.90
CA SER A 371 25.19 15.06 5.56
C SER A 371 25.63 16.48 5.89
N LYS A 372 24.84 17.50 5.51
CA LYS A 372 25.11 18.90 5.87
C LYS A 372 25.18 19.10 7.39
N THR A 373 24.22 18.54 8.11
CA THR A 373 24.18 18.62 9.58
C THR A 373 25.39 17.93 10.22
N LEU A 374 25.81 16.77 9.69
CA LEU A 374 27.00 16.05 10.15
C LEU A 374 28.29 16.84 9.89
N GLU A 375 28.45 17.44 8.72
CA GLU A 375 29.61 18.28 8.38
C GLU A 375 29.70 19.49 9.31
N GLN A 376 28.58 20.20 9.52
CA GLN A 376 28.53 21.34 10.45
C GLN A 376 28.86 20.92 11.89
N LEU A 377 28.37 19.77 12.36
CA LEU A 377 28.70 19.24 13.69
C LEU A 377 30.16 18.77 13.81
N GLN A 378 30.76 18.27 12.74
CA GLN A 378 32.18 17.90 12.68
C GLN A 378 33.08 19.14 12.79
N VAL A 379 32.76 20.20 12.05
CA VAL A 379 33.48 21.48 12.10
C VAL A 379 33.40 22.08 13.50
N LYS A 380 32.21 22.05 14.13
CA LYS A 380 31.98 22.60 15.48
C LYS A 380 32.47 21.72 16.64
N ARG A 381 33.07 20.54 16.36
CA ARG A 381 33.66 19.60 17.35
C ARG A 381 32.71 19.18 18.50
N ILE A 382 31.40 19.11 18.27
CA ILE A 382 30.43 18.68 19.28
C ILE A 382 30.30 17.16 19.28
N SER A 383 31.22 16.48 19.95
CA SER A 383 31.38 15.01 19.88
C SER A 383 30.15 14.21 20.30
N ALA A 384 29.40 14.65 21.32
CA ALA A 384 28.21 13.95 21.79
C ALA A 384 27.04 14.00 20.80
N LYS A 385 26.79 15.15 20.16
CA LYS A 385 25.75 15.30 19.13
C LYS A 385 26.13 14.55 17.85
N LEU A 386 27.42 14.60 17.48
CA LEU A 386 27.95 13.89 16.32
C LEU A 386 27.72 12.37 16.42
N ASP A 387 28.01 11.77 17.58
CA ASP A 387 27.81 10.32 17.77
C ASP A 387 26.32 9.92 17.64
N LEU A 388 25.41 10.76 18.13
CA LEU A 388 23.96 10.56 17.97
C LEU A 388 23.56 10.56 16.49
N TYR A 389 23.97 11.59 15.74
CA TYR A 389 23.64 11.74 14.32
C TYR A 389 24.32 10.67 13.45
N ARG A 390 25.50 10.18 13.85
CA ARG A 390 26.18 9.07 13.17
C ARG A 390 25.43 7.74 13.36
N LYS A 391 24.97 7.46 14.58
CA LYS A 391 24.12 6.29 14.87
C LYS A 391 22.80 6.35 14.10
N PHE A 392 22.17 7.52 14.05
CA PHE A 392 20.97 7.74 13.24
C PHE A 392 21.21 7.52 11.75
N SER A 393 22.27 8.09 11.18
CA SER A 393 22.65 7.92 9.78
C SER A 393 22.89 6.45 9.42
N ASN A 394 23.60 5.71 10.28
CA ASN A 394 23.85 4.29 10.08
C ASN A 394 22.54 3.49 10.11
N ALA A 395 21.64 3.77 11.06
CA ALA A 395 20.35 3.11 11.14
C ALA A 395 19.47 3.38 9.91
N LEU A 396 19.43 4.64 9.45
CA LEU A 396 18.70 5.02 8.24
C LEU A 396 19.27 4.33 6.99
N ALA A 397 20.61 4.30 6.85
CA ALA A 397 21.27 3.60 5.75
C ALA A 397 20.94 2.10 5.73
N VAL A 398 20.97 1.44 6.89
CA VAL A 398 20.58 0.02 7.02
C VAL A 398 19.12 -0.18 6.61
N ALA A 399 18.20 0.69 7.04
CA ALA A 399 16.79 0.58 6.67
C ALA A 399 16.55 0.77 5.16
N VAL A 400 17.28 1.66 4.50
CA VAL A 400 17.19 1.86 3.05
C VAL A 400 17.75 0.67 2.29
N ILE A 401 18.89 0.12 2.71
CA ILE A 401 19.45 -1.12 2.14
C ILE A 401 18.46 -2.28 2.30
N ALA A 402 17.87 -2.44 3.49
CA ALA A 402 16.85 -3.44 3.76
C ALA A 402 15.60 -3.25 2.87
N SER A 403 15.17 -2.01 2.65
CA SER A 403 14.03 -1.67 1.78
C SER A 403 14.30 -2.05 0.33
N VAL A 404 15.48 -1.73 -0.22
CA VAL A 404 15.86 -2.08 -1.60
C VAL A 404 15.97 -3.59 -1.79
N ALA A 405 16.59 -4.29 -0.82
CA ALA A 405 16.67 -5.75 -0.83
C ALA A 405 15.26 -6.37 -0.79
N TRP A 406 14.35 -5.80 0.01
CA TRP A 406 12.98 -6.28 0.13
C TRP A 406 12.16 -6.05 -1.14
N ILE A 407 12.25 -4.89 -1.78
CA ILE A 407 11.59 -4.62 -3.07
C ILE A 407 12.07 -5.63 -4.12
N THR A 408 13.37 -5.92 -4.16
CA THR A 408 13.94 -6.94 -5.06
C THR A 408 13.34 -8.32 -4.79
N PHE A 409 13.21 -8.69 -3.51
CA PHE A 409 12.56 -9.94 -3.10
C PHE A 409 11.07 -9.98 -3.47
N GLU A 410 10.33 -8.88 -3.29
CA GLU A 410 8.92 -8.78 -3.65
C GLU A 410 8.69 -8.98 -5.15
N VAL A 411 9.52 -8.33 -5.98
CA VAL A 411 9.48 -8.50 -7.44
C VAL A 411 9.81 -9.95 -7.82
N TYR A 412 10.83 -10.54 -7.22
CA TYR A 412 11.18 -11.94 -7.43
C TYR A 412 10.05 -12.91 -7.04
N PHE A 413 9.41 -12.69 -5.88
CA PHE A 413 8.30 -13.49 -5.40
C PHE A 413 7.11 -13.42 -6.35
N LYS A 414 6.73 -12.22 -6.79
CA LYS A 414 5.64 -12.01 -7.77
C LYS A 414 5.95 -12.61 -9.14
N ALA A 415 7.21 -12.57 -9.58
CA ALA A 415 7.63 -13.14 -10.86
C ALA A 415 7.66 -14.69 -10.85
N THR A 416 8.04 -15.29 -9.72
CA THR A 416 8.17 -16.74 -9.58
C THR A 416 6.83 -17.43 -9.34
N ASP A 417 5.85 -16.72 -8.79
CA ASP A 417 4.54 -17.28 -8.44
C ASP A 417 3.37 -16.45 -9.03
N PRO A 418 3.19 -16.46 -10.37
CA PRO A 418 2.13 -15.68 -11.03
C PRO A 418 0.71 -16.16 -10.69
N PHE A 419 0.56 -17.39 -10.17
CA PHE A 419 -0.74 -17.99 -9.83
C PHE A 419 -1.01 -18.02 -8.32
N ASN A 420 -0.15 -17.39 -7.52
CA ASN A 420 -0.25 -17.32 -6.06
C ASN A 420 -0.36 -18.70 -5.38
N GLU A 421 0.36 -19.71 -5.85
CA GLU A 421 0.44 -21.02 -5.19
C GLU A 421 0.98 -20.89 -3.75
N ARG A 422 1.89 -19.94 -3.51
CA ARG A 422 2.48 -19.59 -2.20
C ARG A 422 1.73 -18.48 -1.47
N TRP A 423 0.41 -18.35 -1.71
CA TRP A 423 -0.44 -17.34 -1.08
C TRP A 423 -0.34 -17.29 0.45
N GLN A 424 -0.03 -18.41 1.11
CA GLN A 424 0.14 -18.48 2.57
C GLN A 424 1.25 -17.58 3.10
N SER A 425 2.25 -17.25 2.28
CA SER A 425 3.37 -16.38 2.64
C SER A 425 3.19 -14.93 2.15
N ALA A 426 2.14 -14.63 1.39
CA ALA A 426 1.97 -13.31 0.77
C ALA A 426 1.78 -12.17 1.81
N TRP A 427 1.24 -12.48 2.99
CA TRP A 427 1.09 -11.50 4.08
C TRP A 427 2.43 -10.95 4.58
N ILE A 428 3.53 -11.71 4.40
CA ILE A 428 4.87 -11.29 4.82
C ILE A 428 5.30 -10.03 4.06
N ILE A 429 4.87 -9.89 2.80
CA ILE A 429 5.17 -8.71 1.96
C ILE A 429 4.71 -7.44 2.66
N THR A 430 3.48 -7.42 3.17
CA THR A 430 2.93 -6.28 3.92
C THR A 430 3.58 -6.16 5.30
N ALA A 431 3.70 -7.26 6.04
CA ALA A 431 4.20 -7.25 7.42
C ALA A 431 5.63 -6.71 7.57
N PHE A 432 6.50 -6.95 6.58
CA PHE A 432 7.87 -6.44 6.60
C PHE A 432 7.93 -4.91 6.70
N TRP A 433 7.11 -4.20 5.94
CA TRP A 433 7.09 -2.73 5.94
C TRP A 433 6.66 -2.16 7.29
N ASP A 434 5.69 -2.80 7.94
CA ASP A 434 5.24 -2.43 9.28
C ASP A 434 6.33 -2.69 10.34
N ILE A 435 7.01 -3.84 10.25
CA ILE A 435 8.12 -4.19 11.15
C ILE A 435 9.29 -3.21 10.97
N LEU A 436 9.66 -2.89 9.72
CA LEU A 436 10.74 -1.96 9.42
C LEU A 436 10.43 -0.56 9.95
N SER A 437 9.19 -0.09 9.75
CA SER A 437 8.71 1.19 10.26
C SER A 437 8.74 1.23 11.80
N PHE A 438 8.28 0.16 12.45
CA PHE A 438 8.31 0.04 13.91
C PHE A 438 9.75 -0.02 14.45
N ALA A 439 10.66 -0.73 13.77
CA ALA A 439 12.06 -0.80 14.15
C ALA A 439 12.74 0.58 14.05
N LEU A 440 12.50 1.32 12.96
CA LEU A 440 12.98 2.70 12.82
C LEU A 440 12.41 3.61 13.92
N LEU A 441 11.13 3.49 14.24
CA LEU A 441 10.52 4.24 15.34
C LEU A 441 11.18 3.89 16.68
N CYS A 442 11.45 2.62 16.95
CA CYS A 442 12.18 2.21 18.16
C CYS A 442 13.58 2.83 18.24
N VAL A 443 14.31 2.87 17.12
CA VAL A 443 15.64 3.53 17.05
C VAL A 443 15.51 5.01 17.34
N ILE A 444 14.50 5.69 16.77
CA ILE A 444 14.22 7.10 17.05
C ILE A 444 13.89 7.30 18.54
N CYS A 445 13.02 6.48 19.12
CA CYS A 445 12.70 6.56 20.54
C CYS A 445 13.94 6.36 21.43
N TYR A 446 14.85 5.47 21.04
CA TYR A 446 16.10 5.24 21.78
C TYR A 446 17.05 6.43 21.68
N LEU A 447 17.27 6.96 20.48
CA LEU A 447 18.20 8.06 20.23
C LEU A 447 17.71 9.39 20.85
N TRP A 448 16.41 9.68 20.76
CA TRP A 448 15.80 10.91 21.27
C TRP A 448 15.09 10.74 22.62
N ALA A 449 15.40 9.68 23.35
CA ALA A 449 14.85 9.42 24.67
C ALA A 449 15.04 10.64 25.60
N PRO A 450 13.98 11.07 26.32
CA PRO A 450 14.10 12.13 27.32
C PRO A 450 15.17 11.75 28.36
N SER A 451 16.24 12.55 28.44
CA SER A 451 17.35 12.32 29.38
C SER A 451 17.91 13.65 29.88
N GLN A 452 18.42 13.69 31.12
CA GLN A 452 19.00 14.91 31.71
C GLN A 452 20.15 15.51 30.88
N SER A 453 20.87 14.69 30.08
CA SER A 453 21.95 15.18 29.23
C SER A 453 21.44 15.89 27.97
N SER A 454 20.27 15.48 27.43
CA SER A 454 19.73 16.02 26.17
C SER A 454 19.49 17.54 26.19
N GLN A 455 19.12 18.09 27.35
CA GLN A 455 18.93 19.54 27.51
C GLN A 455 20.24 20.32 27.68
N ARG A 456 21.26 19.75 28.34
CA ARG A 456 22.57 20.41 28.50
C ARG A 456 23.23 20.69 27.15
N TYR A 457 22.82 19.96 26.11
CA TYR A 457 23.26 20.13 24.74
C TYR A 457 22.36 21.06 23.89
N ALA A 458 21.08 21.25 24.23
CA ALA A 458 20.18 22.15 23.50
C ALA A 458 20.39 23.64 23.85
N TYR A 459 20.95 23.91 25.04
CA TYR A 459 21.16 25.27 25.59
C TYR A 459 22.61 25.76 25.58
N SER A 460 23.58 25.03 24.98
CA SER A 460 24.92 25.59 24.77
C SER A 460 24.86 26.63 23.63
N GLU A 461 24.89 27.91 23.99
CA GLU A 461 24.63 29.07 23.10
C GLU A 461 25.63 29.29 21.96
N ASP A 462 26.81 28.65 21.96
CA ASP A 462 27.90 28.88 20.99
C ASP A 462 27.61 28.47 19.53
N VAL A 463 26.39 28.01 19.23
CA VAL A 463 26.02 27.37 17.97
C VAL A 463 24.87 28.09 17.27
N LYS A 464 24.24 29.09 17.92
CA LYS A 464 22.91 29.59 17.55
C LYS A 464 22.88 30.57 16.37
N ASP A 465 23.93 31.37 16.19
CA ASP A 465 23.88 32.53 15.27
C ASP A 465 24.36 32.25 13.83
N GLU A 466 25.04 31.12 13.55
CA GLU A 466 25.58 30.83 12.20
C GLU A 466 24.70 29.93 11.33
N PHE A 467 23.67 29.26 11.88
CA PHE A 467 22.93 28.25 11.13
C PHE A 467 21.86 28.82 10.19
N ASP A 468 21.31 29.99 10.50
CA ASP A 468 20.25 30.59 9.68
C ASP A 468 20.77 31.23 8.39
N ASP A 469 22.03 31.67 8.36
CA ASP A 469 22.59 32.40 7.22
C ASP A 469 22.98 31.51 6.03
N GLU A 470 23.46 30.29 6.26
CA GLU A 470 23.99 29.43 5.17
C GLU A 470 22.90 28.79 4.29
N GLU A 471 21.74 28.44 4.85
CA GLU A 471 20.72 27.69 4.09
C GLU A 471 19.80 28.61 3.28
N ALA A 472 19.50 29.81 3.81
CA ALA A 472 18.81 30.86 3.07
C ALA A 472 19.59 31.28 1.82
N GLN A 473 20.93 31.30 1.89
CA GLN A 473 21.82 31.61 0.77
C GLN A 473 21.95 30.44 -0.23
N SER A 474 21.94 29.18 0.23
CA SER A 474 22.07 28.02 -0.67
C SER A 474 20.84 27.76 -1.56
N LEU A 475 19.65 28.16 -1.13
CA LEU A 475 18.38 27.95 -1.87
C LEU A 475 17.94 29.16 -2.70
N THR A 476 18.56 30.33 -2.52
CA THR A 476 18.31 31.55 -3.33
C THR A 476 19.35 31.78 -4.42
N ARG A 477 20.45 30.99 -4.45
CA ARG A 477 21.46 31.05 -5.52
C ARG A 477 21.00 30.32 -6.79
N GLY A 478 19.83 30.69 -7.28
CA GLY A 478 19.36 30.43 -8.63
C GLY A 478 19.08 31.78 -9.28
N GLN A 479 19.93 32.16 -10.23
CA GLN A 479 19.84 33.35 -11.10
C GLN A 479 20.56 34.62 -10.59
N SER A 480 21.86 34.64 -10.82
CA SER A 480 22.62 35.85 -11.10
C SER A 480 23.67 35.46 -12.14
N ASP A 481 23.33 35.69 -13.41
CA ASP A 481 24.32 35.66 -14.49
C ASP A 481 24.16 36.91 -15.33
N GLY A 482 25.29 37.62 -15.50
CA GLY A 482 25.52 38.72 -16.43
C GLY A 482 25.04 40.12 -16.02
N ASP A 483 25.96 40.99 -15.57
CA ASP A 483 26.55 41.96 -16.52
C ASP A 483 27.82 42.67 -16.00
N VAL A 484 28.88 42.50 -16.79
CA VAL A 484 29.92 43.46 -17.23
C VAL A 484 30.86 44.15 -16.21
N ASN A 485 32.13 43.77 -16.34
CA ASN A 485 33.33 44.55 -16.03
C ASN A 485 33.25 45.99 -16.55
N LEU A 486 33.52 46.97 -15.68
CA LEU A 486 34.08 48.26 -16.12
C LEU A 486 35.32 48.60 -15.28
N VAL A 487 36.49 48.33 -15.87
CA VAL A 487 37.76 48.91 -15.46
C VAL A 487 37.77 50.40 -15.82
N LYS A 488 38.04 51.27 -14.83
CA LYS A 488 38.55 52.63 -15.04
C LYS A 488 39.29 53.08 -13.75
N GLN A 489 40.60 52.88 -13.67
CA GLN A 489 41.65 53.81 -14.10
C GLN A 489 42.04 54.79 -12.99
N GLU A 490 43.18 54.53 -12.34
CA GLU A 490 43.97 55.52 -11.61
C GLU A 490 44.45 56.63 -12.57
N ARG A 491 44.26 57.91 -12.18
CA ARG A 491 45.23 58.96 -12.50
C ARG A 491 45.17 60.14 -11.52
N ASN A 492 46.31 60.34 -10.90
CA ASN A 492 46.83 61.46 -10.12
C ASN A 492 46.65 62.86 -10.77
N ASN A 493 46.26 63.89 -9.99
CA ASN A 493 46.93 65.21 -9.87
C ASN A 493 46.15 66.23 -9.01
N GLY A 494 46.82 66.82 -8.01
CA GLY A 494 46.97 68.28 -7.91
C GLY A 494 45.99 69.15 -7.07
N ASN A 495 46.44 69.47 -5.85
CA ASN A 495 46.54 70.81 -5.24
C ASN A 495 45.34 71.47 -4.52
N ALA A 496 45.51 71.68 -3.20
CA ALA A 496 45.58 73.00 -2.50
C ALA A 496 44.73 73.12 -1.20
N GLY A 497 45.39 73.58 -0.12
CA GLY A 497 44.76 74.21 1.06
C GLY A 497 44.84 73.38 2.35
N VAL A 498 45.99 73.29 3.02
CA VAL A 498 46.44 74.20 4.11
C VAL A 498 45.56 74.12 5.37
N SER A 499 46.03 73.36 6.37
CA SER A 499 46.31 73.85 7.74
C SER A 499 46.78 72.68 8.64
N ASP A 500 48.09 72.48 8.66
CA ASP A 500 48.85 72.04 9.85
C ASP A 500 49.20 73.31 10.68
N PRO A 501 49.73 73.28 11.92
CA PRO A 501 50.59 72.20 12.44
C PRO A 501 50.55 71.92 13.97
N GLU A 502 51.42 70.97 14.35
CA GLU A 502 52.21 70.85 15.60
C GLU A 502 51.49 70.28 16.84
N ASP A 503 52.03 69.30 17.58
CA ASP A 503 53.44 68.98 17.83
C ASP A 503 53.60 67.54 18.41
N ASP A 504 54.61 66.80 17.92
CA ASP A 504 55.59 65.91 18.59
C ASP A 504 55.22 65.06 19.84
N SER A 505 55.74 63.86 20.12
CA SER A 505 56.84 63.04 19.60
C SER A 505 56.78 61.65 20.29
N GLU A 506 57.54 60.69 19.75
CA GLU A 506 57.77 59.33 20.25
C GLU A 506 58.47 59.21 21.62
N GLU A 507 58.55 57.95 22.08
CA GLU A 507 59.50 57.32 23.03
C GLU A 507 59.12 57.14 24.52
N ASP A 508 58.80 55.87 24.82
CA ASP A 508 59.49 54.95 25.75
C ASP A 508 60.02 55.47 27.11
N LYS A 509 59.42 54.97 28.21
CA LYS A 509 60.13 54.32 29.35
C LYS A 509 59.18 53.86 30.47
N ARG A 510 59.52 52.67 31.00
CA ARG A 510 59.42 52.18 32.41
C ARG A 510 58.93 53.23 33.43
N GLU A 511 57.99 52.96 34.33
CA GLU A 511 57.80 51.83 35.27
C GLU A 511 56.33 51.49 35.51
#